data_AF-A0A139CYN1-F1
#
_entry.id   AF-A0A139CYN1-F1
#
_cell.length_a   1.000
_cell.length_b   1.000
_cell.length_c   1.000
_cell.angle_alpha   90.00
_cell.angle_beta   90.00
_cell.angle_gamma   90.00
#
_symmetry.space_group_name_H-M   'P 1'
#
loop_
_entity.id
_entity.type
_entity.pdbx_description
1 polymer ?
#
loop_
_entity_poly.entity_id
_entity_poly.type
_entity_poly.pdbx_seq_one_letter_code
_entity_poly.pdbx_strand_id
1 'polypeptide(L)'
;MRKKDANFLSNQEGVSVVLGTLLLILITITAASGLALMVSSAQKEMIERESHISAVENEQLEIIDIKPSGNTNSWETINITILNMNIDSSRVNSIALNNNYIMNYLKIESNGEVEYNSEYTDYPVIYNLENRPRIPAKKSNVFMLQSEDIVVNTSDYLGTSKWSNMSNNYTLKLLNHPSLAGYPFDCNVKVYNETNLIKNTGNYSINPDATITFLGRNYTFKHYNDTSLYNDSNNISSYQGPVYNNTNYTISYTSIFETYRGSYEPEKSETLKFEVMTSLINIFDKIYSPPLAFAETYIRTEERVNQTGVHKFEDYLVLDASSSFDEDGNIIKYKWAIWNDGGLVYDYNLTGKIVRPTKIEPYENLTIDLEVIDDDRMTGKLSQHAGNITLP
;
A
#
# COMPACT_ATOMS: atom_id res chain seq x y z
N MET A 1 76.86 -73.02 -23.29
CA MET A 1 75.77 -73.04 -22.27
C MET A 1 75.39 -71.58 -22.05
N ARG A 2 74.21 -71.03 -22.34
CA ARG A 2 72.84 -71.56 -22.42
C ARG A 2 72.07 -70.62 -23.38
N LYS A 3 71.46 -71.20 -24.43
CA LYS A 3 70.31 -70.64 -25.17
C LYS A 3 69.07 -70.81 -24.28
N LYS A 4 68.14 -69.84 -24.33
CA LYS A 4 66.77 -69.75 -23.76
C LYS A 4 66.63 -68.44 -22.96
N ASP A 5 65.74 -67.49 -23.24
CA ASP A 5 64.42 -67.57 -23.85
C ASP A 5 64.10 -66.30 -24.66
N ALA A 6 63.90 -66.47 -25.97
CA ALA A 6 63.02 -65.62 -26.76
C ALA A 6 61.65 -66.30 -26.71
N ASN A 7 60.63 -65.62 -26.18
CA ASN A 7 59.19 -65.77 -26.48
C ASN A 7 58.30 -65.16 -25.38
N PHE A 8 58.43 -63.86 -25.12
CA PHE A 8 57.36 -63.12 -24.40
C PHE A 8 56.91 -61.84 -25.10
N LEU A 9 57.49 -61.52 -26.26
CA LEU A 9 57.23 -60.26 -27.00
C LEU A 9 56.49 -60.46 -28.33
N SER A 10 55.92 -61.64 -28.60
CA SER A 10 55.12 -61.89 -29.82
C SER A 10 53.64 -62.18 -29.52
N ASN A 11 53.05 -61.48 -28.55
CA ASN A 11 51.60 -61.45 -28.39
C ASN A 11 51.06 -60.00 -28.37
N GLN A 12 51.59 -59.17 -29.27
CA GLN A 12 51.12 -57.79 -29.47
C GLN A 12 49.67 -57.73 -29.98
N GLU A 13 49.18 -58.80 -30.63
CA GLU A 13 47.77 -58.94 -31.01
C GLU A 13 46.86 -59.03 -29.78
N GLY A 14 47.23 -59.80 -28.75
CA GLY A 14 46.48 -59.88 -27.49
C GLY A 14 46.42 -58.55 -26.73
N VAL A 15 47.53 -57.80 -26.70
CA VAL A 15 47.59 -56.49 -26.01
C VAL A 15 46.77 -55.43 -26.75
N SER A 16 46.75 -55.43 -28.09
CA SER A 16 45.94 -54.51 -28.89
C SER A 16 44.44 -54.79 -28.73
N VAL A 17 44.03 -56.06 -28.69
CA VAL A 17 42.63 -56.45 -28.44
C VAL A 17 42.20 -56.03 -27.03
N VAL A 18 43.04 -56.24 -26.01
CA VAL A 18 42.72 -55.83 -24.62
C VAL A 18 42.62 -54.30 -24.51
N LEU A 19 43.53 -53.53 -25.11
CA LEU A 19 43.44 -52.06 -25.14
C LEU A 19 42.21 -51.56 -25.91
N GLY A 20 41.89 -52.16 -27.06
CA GLY A 20 40.69 -51.81 -27.84
C GLY A 20 39.40 -52.07 -27.06
N THR A 21 39.30 -53.21 -26.38
CA THR A 21 38.14 -53.53 -25.53
C THR A 21 38.03 -52.60 -24.32
N LEU A 22 39.14 -52.26 -23.65
CA LEU A 22 39.14 -51.30 -22.53
C LEU A 22 38.71 -49.89 -22.97
N LEU A 23 39.20 -49.42 -24.12
CA LEU A 23 38.82 -48.12 -24.66
C LEU A 23 37.34 -48.07 -25.05
N LEU A 24 36.83 -49.14 -25.65
CA LEU A 24 35.41 -49.27 -25.98
C LEU A 24 34.54 -49.26 -24.71
N ILE A 25 34.92 -50.03 -23.69
CA ILE A 25 34.24 -50.04 -22.38
C ILE A 25 34.23 -48.62 -21.79
N LEU A 26 35.37 -47.92 -21.79
CA LEU A 26 35.44 -46.56 -21.26
C LEU A 26 34.51 -45.60 -22.01
N ILE A 27 34.55 -45.60 -23.35
CA ILE A 27 33.70 -44.75 -24.18
C ILE A 27 32.22 -45.04 -23.92
N THR A 28 31.84 -46.33 -23.84
CA THR A 28 30.44 -46.71 -23.56
C THR A 28 29.99 -46.29 -22.16
N ILE A 29 30.85 -46.42 -21.14
CA ILE A 29 30.54 -45.94 -19.78
C ILE A 29 30.40 -44.42 -19.77
N THR A 30 31.32 -43.68 -20.38
CA THR A 30 31.25 -42.21 -20.44
C THR A 30 30.00 -41.74 -21.20
N ALA A 31 29.67 -42.36 -22.33
CA ALA A 31 28.46 -42.05 -23.09
C ALA A 31 27.19 -42.37 -22.29
N ALA A 32 27.13 -43.53 -21.63
CA ALA A 32 25.99 -43.93 -20.80
C ALA A 32 25.81 -43.01 -19.59
N SER A 33 26.90 -42.61 -18.91
CA SER A 33 26.85 -41.64 -17.81
C SER A 33 26.40 -40.25 -18.28
N GLY A 34 26.88 -39.79 -19.45
CA GLY A 34 26.43 -38.53 -20.04
C GLY A 34 24.93 -38.52 -20.36
N LEU A 35 24.42 -39.60 -20.97
CA LEU A 35 22.99 -39.77 -21.24
C LEU A 35 22.17 -39.83 -19.96
N ALA A 36 22.62 -40.54 -18.93
CA ALA A 36 21.92 -40.63 -17.64
C ALA A 36 21.80 -39.25 -16.96
N LEU A 37 22.86 -38.44 -17.00
CA LEU A 37 22.83 -37.07 -16.47
C LEU A 37 21.85 -36.19 -17.25
N MET A 38 21.82 -36.31 -18.58
CA MET A 38 20.90 -35.56 -19.43
C MET A 38 19.43 -35.97 -19.19
N VAL A 39 19.16 -37.27 -19.05
CA VAL A 39 17.81 -37.77 -18.73
C VAL A 39 17.38 -37.30 -17.34
N SER A 40 18.27 -37.36 -16.36
CA SER A 40 17.99 -36.89 -15.00
C SER A 40 17.70 -35.38 -14.96
N SER A 41 18.49 -34.56 -15.67
CA SER A 41 18.22 -33.12 -15.76
C SER A 41 16.90 -32.83 -16.47
N ALA A 42 16.60 -33.53 -17.56
CA ALA A 42 15.35 -33.37 -18.29
C ALA A 42 14.12 -33.80 -17.46
N GLN A 43 14.22 -34.91 -16.73
CA GLN A 43 13.18 -35.36 -15.80
C GLN A 43 12.94 -34.35 -14.69
N LYS A 44 14.02 -33.81 -14.10
CA LYS A 44 13.92 -32.78 -13.08
C LYS A 44 13.20 -31.53 -13.60
N GLU A 45 13.57 -31.04 -14.78
CA GLU A 45 12.93 -29.88 -15.41
C GLU A 45 11.44 -30.14 -15.72
N MET A 46 11.10 -31.33 -16.21
CA MET A 46 9.70 -31.71 -16.45
C MET A 46 8.88 -31.74 -15.15
N ILE A 47 9.42 -32.33 -14.07
CA ILE A 47 8.76 -32.37 -12.76
C ILE A 47 8.58 -30.95 -12.19
N GLU A 48 9.61 -30.10 -12.27
CA GLU A 48 9.54 -28.71 -11.82
C GLU A 48 8.50 -27.92 -12.63
N ARG A 49 8.43 -28.14 -13.94
CA ARG A 49 7.44 -27.52 -14.82
C ARG A 49 6.01 -27.98 -14.51
N GLU A 50 5.78 -29.28 -14.37
CA GLU A 50 4.46 -29.83 -14.01
C GLU A 50 4.02 -29.33 -12.63
N SER A 51 4.93 -29.28 -11.66
CA SER A 51 4.69 -28.70 -10.35
C SER A 51 4.29 -27.22 -10.44
N HIS A 52 5.00 -26.44 -11.25
CA HIS A 52 4.69 -25.03 -11.45
C HIS A 52 3.33 -24.84 -12.13
N ILE A 53 3.03 -25.60 -13.19
CA ILE A 53 1.73 -25.54 -13.88
C ILE A 53 0.61 -25.88 -12.90
N SER A 54 0.76 -26.96 -12.12
CA SER A 54 -0.22 -27.34 -11.10
C SER A 54 -0.39 -26.25 -10.02
N ALA A 55 0.69 -25.61 -9.58
CA ALA A 55 0.61 -24.52 -8.63
C ALA A 55 -0.15 -23.30 -9.18
N VAL A 56 0.08 -22.96 -10.46
CA VAL A 56 -0.63 -21.88 -11.17
C VAL A 56 -2.11 -22.23 -11.30
N GLU A 57 -2.45 -23.43 -11.77
CA GLU A 57 -3.83 -23.88 -12.00
C GLU A 57 -4.65 -23.98 -10.71
N ASN A 58 -4.01 -24.31 -9.60
CA ASN A 58 -4.68 -24.48 -8.31
C ASN A 58 -4.66 -23.22 -7.44
N GLU A 59 -4.08 -22.10 -7.91
CA GLU A 59 -4.06 -20.87 -7.13
C GLU A 59 -5.44 -20.19 -7.13
N GLN A 60 -5.96 -19.95 -5.94
CA GLN A 60 -7.26 -19.35 -5.68
C GLN A 60 -7.12 -18.23 -4.65
N LEU A 61 -7.08 -16.99 -5.14
CA LEU A 61 -7.26 -15.80 -4.32
C LEU A 61 -8.59 -15.14 -4.70
N GLU A 62 -9.17 -14.42 -3.75
CA GLU A 62 -10.40 -13.68 -3.98
C GLU A 62 -10.33 -12.33 -3.25
N ILE A 63 -10.80 -11.28 -3.93
CA ILE A 63 -11.02 -9.97 -3.32
C ILE A 63 -12.45 -10.00 -2.77
N ILE A 64 -12.59 -9.97 -1.45
CA ILE A 64 -13.85 -10.30 -0.78
C ILE A 64 -14.59 -9.10 -0.17
N ASP A 65 -13.92 -7.98 0.06
CA ASP A 65 -14.47 -6.79 0.73
C ASP A 65 -13.61 -5.57 0.42
N ILE A 66 -14.24 -4.41 0.29
CA ILE A 66 -13.57 -3.12 0.22
C ILE A 66 -14.11 -2.16 1.29
N LYS A 67 -13.24 -1.27 1.78
CA LYS A 67 -13.63 -0.19 2.69
C LYS A 67 -13.03 1.12 2.18
N PRO A 68 -13.68 1.74 1.19
CA PRO A 68 -13.26 3.04 0.69
C PRO A 68 -13.56 4.14 1.72
N SER A 69 -12.70 5.15 1.76
CA SER A 69 -12.78 6.33 2.64
C SER A 69 -12.15 7.53 1.94
N GLY A 70 -12.68 8.73 2.18
CA GLY A 70 -12.21 9.95 1.52
C GLY A 70 -13.14 11.13 1.73
N ASN A 71 -12.91 12.21 0.99
CA ASN A 71 -13.65 13.47 1.08
C ASN A 71 -15.06 13.40 0.44
N THR A 72 -15.63 14.53 0.02
CA THR A 72 -16.99 14.56 -0.54
C THR A 72 -17.10 13.97 -1.95
N ASN A 73 -16.02 14.02 -2.74
CA ASN A 73 -16.07 13.75 -4.18
C ASN A 73 -15.25 12.53 -4.58
N SER A 74 -14.18 12.24 -3.85
CA SER A 74 -13.21 11.20 -4.19
C SER A 74 -12.89 10.28 -3.02
N TRP A 75 -12.31 9.12 -3.34
CA TRP A 75 -11.71 8.22 -2.38
C TRP A 75 -10.24 8.56 -2.20
N GLU A 76 -9.82 8.74 -0.94
CA GLU A 76 -8.45 9.05 -0.56
C GLU A 76 -7.72 7.78 -0.10
N THR A 77 -8.45 6.82 0.46
CA THR A 77 -7.90 5.56 0.93
C THR A 77 -8.92 4.44 0.75
N ILE A 78 -8.49 3.34 0.15
CA ILE A 78 -9.31 2.15 -0.07
C ILE A 78 -8.62 0.95 0.57
N ASN A 79 -9.26 0.39 1.60
CA ASN A 79 -8.80 -0.85 2.22
C ASN A 79 -9.41 -2.03 1.48
N ILE A 80 -8.59 -2.88 0.89
CA ILE A 80 -9.04 -4.09 0.20
C ILE A 80 -8.73 -5.34 1.02
N THR A 81 -9.67 -6.27 1.10
CA THR A 81 -9.48 -7.55 1.79
C THR A 81 -9.29 -8.65 0.76
N ILE A 82 -8.11 -9.28 0.78
CA ILE A 82 -7.78 -10.38 -0.12
C ILE A 82 -7.72 -11.68 0.67
N LEU A 83 -8.57 -12.63 0.32
CA LEU A 83 -8.63 -13.97 0.89
C LEU A 83 -7.79 -14.94 0.06
N ASN A 84 -6.90 -15.68 0.71
CA ASN A 84 -6.21 -16.80 0.08
C ASN A 84 -6.97 -18.11 0.38
N MET A 85 -7.57 -18.70 -0.65
CA MET A 85 -8.28 -19.98 -0.56
C MET A 85 -7.37 -21.19 -0.79
N ASN A 86 -6.07 -21.00 -1.04
CA ASN A 86 -5.12 -22.08 -1.23
C ASN A 86 -4.82 -22.84 0.06
N ILE A 87 -4.24 -24.03 -0.12
CA ILE A 87 -3.62 -24.80 0.97
C ILE A 87 -2.27 -24.19 1.41
N ASP A 88 -1.62 -23.47 0.50
CA ASP A 88 -0.33 -22.82 0.72
C ASP A 88 -0.46 -21.29 0.69
N SER A 89 0.56 -20.61 1.19
CA SER A 89 0.59 -19.15 1.16
C SER A 89 0.92 -18.62 -0.22
N SER A 90 0.22 -17.57 -0.64
CA SER A 90 0.52 -16.84 -1.88
C SER A 90 1.25 -15.53 -1.60
N ARG A 91 1.98 -15.04 -2.60
CA ARG A 91 2.60 -13.70 -2.57
C ARG A 91 1.96 -12.83 -3.62
N VAL A 92 1.63 -11.60 -3.24
CA VAL A 92 1.13 -10.59 -4.19
C VAL A 92 2.33 -9.87 -4.82
N ASN A 93 2.38 -9.83 -6.14
CA ASN A 93 3.39 -9.09 -6.90
C ASN A 93 2.94 -7.65 -7.15
N SER A 94 1.67 -7.45 -7.51
CA SER A 94 1.12 -6.13 -7.80
C SER A 94 -0.38 -6.09 -7.57
N ILE A 95 -0.86 -4.87 -7.32
CA ILE A 95 -2.28 -4.54 -7.18
C ILE A 95 -2.52 -3.37 -8.12
N ALA A 96 -3.59 -3.42 -8.91
CA ALA A 96 -4.03 -2.32 -9.75
C ALA A 96 -5.45 -1.90 -9.38
N LEU A 97 -5.71 -0.60 -9.51
CA LEU A 97 -7.02 0.01 -9.34
C LEU A 97 -7.36 0.81 -10.61
N ASN A 98 -8.46 0.46 -11.28
CA ASN A 98 -8.90 1.05 -12.56
C ASN A 98 -7.78 1.11 -13.60
N ASN A 99 -7.02 0.02 -13.71
CA ASN A 99 -5.84 -0.14 -14.58
C ASN A 99 -4.59 0.67 -14.18
N ASN A 100 -4.59 1.35 -13.02
CA ASN A 100 -3.42 2.01 -12.46
C ASN A 100 -2.72 1.08 -11.45
N TYR A 101 -1.49 0.69 -11.76
CA TYR A 101 -0.69 -0.14 -10.86
C TYR A 101 -0.19 0.66 -9.66
N ILE A 102 -0.38 0.08 -8.49
CA ILE A 102 0.03 0.64 -7.21
C ILE A 102 1.48 0.23 -6.96
N MET A 103 2.34 1.23 -6.80
CA MET A 103 3.78 1.06 -6.64
C MET A 103 4.14 0.72 -5.20
N ASN A 104 3.53 1.41 -4.23
CA ASN A 104 3.76 1.22 -2.80
C ASN A 104 2.43 1.23 -2.07
N TYR A 105 2.24 0.31 -1.13
CA TYR A 105 1.02 0.21 -0.33
C TYR A 105 1.30 -0.36 1.05
N LEU A 106 0.32 -0.27 1.94
CA LEU A 106 0.44 -0.67 3.33
C LEU A 106 -0.41 -1.90 3.62
N LYS A 107 -0.04 -2.67 4.65
CA LYS A 107 -0.88 -3.75 5.19
C LYS A 107 -1.47 -3.31 6.52
N ILE A 108 -2.74 -3.65 6.73
CA ILE A 108 -3.45 -3.43 7.98
C ILE A 108 -3.51 -4.76 8.74
N GLU A 109 -3.12 -4.70 10.02
CA GLU A 109 -3.18 -5.82 10.95
C GLU A 109 -4.60 -6.07 11.46
N SER A 110 -4.81 -7.21 12.12
CA SER A 110 -6.14 -7.59 12.61
C SER A 110 -6.74 -6.63 13.66
N ASN A 111 -5.91 -5.81 14.30
CA ASN A 111 -6.33 -4.75 15.22
C ASN A 111 -6.78 -3.46 14.50
N GLY A 112 -6.66 -3.39 13.18
CA GLY A 112 -7.00 -2.21 12.37
C GLY A 112 -5.87 -1.18 12.25
N GLU A 113 -4.68 -1.46 12.80
CA GLU A 113 -3.51 -0.59 12.69
C GLU A 113 -2.65 -0.99 11.48
N VAL A 114 -1.84 -0.05 10.98
CA VAL A 114 -0.85 -0.34 9.95
C VAL A 114 0.24 -1.25 10.51
N GLU A 115 0.73 -2.19 9.71
CA GLU A 115 1.85 -3.05 10.08
C GLU A 115 3.15 -2.23 10.16
N TYR A 116 3.86 -2.30 11.29
CA TYR A 116 5.16 -1.65 11.49
C TYR A 116 6.31 -2.65 11.53
N ASN A 117 7.50 -2.19 11.16
CA ASN A 117 8.70 -3.00 11.21
C ASN A 117 9.03 -3.38 12.67
N SER A 118 9.28 -4.66 12.92
CA SER A 118 9.54 -5.17 14.28
C SER A 118 10.85 -4.65 14.90
N GLU A 119 11.84 -4.33 14.06
CA GLU A 119 13.12 -3.75 14.48
C GLU A 119 13.05 -2.22 14.54
N TYR A 120 12.15 -1.60 13.77
CA TYR A 120 12.00 -0.15 13.60
C TYR A 120 10.53 0.27 13.70
N THR A 121 10.01 0.32 14.92
CA THR A 121 8.57 0.51 15.21
C THR A 121 7.98 1.82 14.70
N ASP A 122 8.81 2.82 14.37
CA ASP A 122 8.36 4.10 13.83
C ASP A 122 8.17 4.06 12.30
N TYR A 123 8.60 2.98 11.63
CA TYR A 123 8.47 2.81 10.19
C TYR A 123 7.41 1.75 9.86
N PRO A 124 6.37 2.11 9.08
CA PRO A 124 5.44 1.13 8.57
C PRO A 124 6.15 0.20 7.57
N VAL A 125 5.62 -1.01 7.42
CA VAL A 125 6.06 -1.94 6.37
C VAL A 125 5.43 -1.51 5.04
N ILE A 126 6.25 -0.97 4.14
CA ILE A 126 5.86 -0.62 2.78
C ILE A 126 6.00 -1.85 1.90
N TYR A 127 4.90 -2.21 1.25
CA TYR A 127 4.85 -3.33 0.33
C TYR A 127 4.91 -2.83 -1.11
N ASN A 128 5.71 -3.52 -1.93
CA ASN A 128 5.94 -3.22 -3.33
C ASN A 128 6.46 -4.47 -4.07
N LEU A 129 6.96 -4.30 -5.30
CA LEU A 129 7.47 -5.42 -6.11
C LEU A 129 8.69 -6.13 -5.47
N GLU A 130 9.51 -5.39 -4.71
CA GLU A 130 10.69 -5.94 -4.02
C GLU A 130 10.29 -6.56 -2.67
N ASN A 131 9.46 -5.86 -1.91
CA ASN A 131 8.91 -6.33 -0.65
C ASN A 131 7.46 -6.82 -0.81
N ARG A 132 7.31 -8.05 -1.31
CA ARG A 132 6.01 -8.65 -1.64
C ARG A 132 5.30 -9.22 -0.42
N PRO A 133 4.04 -8.81 -0.13
CA PRO A 133 3.32 -9.33 1.01
C PRO A 133 2.95 -10.79 0.80
N ARG A 134 2.98 -11.54 1.90
CA ARG A 134 2.55 -12.94 1.95
C ARG A 134 1.14 -13.00 2.54
N ILE A 135 0.22 -13.62 1.81
CA ILE A 135 -1.13 -13.94 2.30
C ILE A 135 -1.10 -15.42 2.75
N PRO A 136 -1.19 -15.71 4.06
CA PRO A 136 -1.16 -17.09 4.55
C PRO A 136 -2.32 -17.92 4.00
N ALA A 137 -2.12 -19.23 3.90
CA ALA A 137 -3.15 -20.17 3.49
C ALA A 137 -4.42 -20.03 4.35
N LYS A 138 -5.60 -20.04 3.71
CA LYS A 138 -6.91 -19.96 4.37
C LYS A 138 -7.09 -18.73 5.27
N LYS A 139 -6.33 -17.66 5.03
CA LYS A 139 -6.44 -16.39 5.75
C LYS A 139 -6.60 -15.25 4.75
N SER A 140 -7.14 -14.14 5.24
CA SER A 140 -7.16 -12.88 4.52
C SER A 140 -6.16 -11.90 5.11
N ASN A 141 -5.70 -10.98 4.27
CA ASN A 141 -4.99 -9.77 4.68
C ASN A 141 -5.74 -8.55 4.14
N VAL A 142 -5.62 -7.43 4.85
CA VAL A 142 -6.17 -6.14 4.41
C VAL A 142 -5.01 -5.27 3.92
N PHE A 143 -5.15 -4.73 2.72
CA PHE A 143 -4.17 -3.81 2.13
C PHE A 143 -4.79 -2.42 2.01
N MET A 144 -4.06 -1.41 2.49
CA MET A 144 -4.45 -0.01 2.42
C MET A 144 -3.82 0.62 1.20
N LEU A 145 -4.67 1.05 0.28
CA LEU A 145 -4.31 1.69 -0.97
C LEU A 145 -4.63 3.18 -0.83
N GLN A 146 -3.62 4.05 -0.87
CA GLN A 146 -3.80 5.49 -0.70
C GLN A 146 -3.77 6.19 -2.06
N SER A 147 -4.53 7.28 -2.23
CA SER A 147 -4.50 8.09 -3.47
C SER A 147 -3.28 9.01 -3.51
N GLU A 148 -2.81 9.44 -2.34
CA GLU A 148 -1.60 10.25 -2.16
C GLU A 148 -0.38 9.37 -1.88
N ASP A 149 0.81 9.96 -2.04
CA ASP A 149 2.08 9.33 -1.70
C ASP A 149 2.18 9.06 -0.19
N ILE A 150 2.78 7.92 0.17
CA ILE A 150 2.98 7.56 1.57
C ILE A 150 4.14 8.39 2.10
N VAL A 151 3.84 9.33 3.02
CA VAL A 151 4.86 10.17 3.66
C VAL A 151 5.14 9.65 5.07
N VAL A 152 6.35 9.16 5.28
CA VAL A 152 6.82 8.68 6.60
C VAL A 152 7.76 9.72 7.19
N ASN A 153 7.35 10.33 8.30
CA ASN A 153 8.13 11.29 9.05
C ASN A 153 8.61 10.66 10.36
N THR A 154 9.92 10.60 10.55
CA THR A 154 10.51 10.11 11.80
C THR A 154 11.62 11.05 12.27
N SER A 155 12.13 10.81 13.47
CA SER A 155 13.28 11.56 13.95
C SER A 155 14.19 10.73 14.85
N ASP A 156 15.45 11.13 14.89
CA ASP A 156 16.43 10.69 15.88
C ASP A 156 16.80 11.88 16.77
N TYR A 157 16.94 11.60 18.06
CA TYR A 157 17.48 12.56 19.01
C TYR A 157 18.93 12.20 19.34
N LEU A 158 19.83 13.14 19.07
CA LEU A 158 21.25 13.02 19.35
C LEU A 158 21.64 13.88 20.55
N GLY A 159 21.76 13.23 21.69
CA GLY A 159 22.40 13.81 22.87
C GLY A 159 23.91 13.90 22.67
N THR A 160 24.49 15.10 22.81
CA THR A 160 25.94 15.30 22.65
C THR A 160 26.76 14.93 23.88
N SER A 161 26.13 14.44 24.93
CA SER A 161 26.82 13.83 26.08
C SER A 161 27.74 12.67 25.68
N LYS A 162 27.48 12.01 24.54
CA LYS A 162 28.34 10.96 23.97
C LYS A 162 29.50 11.51 23.12
N TRP A 163 29.46 12.79 22.72
CA TRP A 163 30.50 13.48 21.96
C TRP A 163 31.63 13.94 22.87
N SER A 164 32.28 12.99 23.55
CA SER A 164 33.35 13.25 24.51
C SER A 164 34.72 13.41 23.86
N ASN A 165 34.86 13.06 22.58
CA ASN A 165 36.13 13.19 21.88
C ASN A 165 36.36 14.66 21.46
N MET A 166 37.56 15.18 21.71
CA MET A 166 38.01 16.46 21.15
C MET A 166 38.37 16.32 19.65
N SER A 167 37.80 15.33 18.96
CA SER A 167 38.11 15.08 17.56
C SER A 167 37.34 16.07 16.70
N ASN A 168 37.95 16.44 15.57
CA ASN A 168 37.30 17.36 14.64
C ASN A 168 36.01 16.76 14.07
N ASN A 169 35.91 15.44 13.89
CA ASN A 169 34.74 14.83 13.28
C ASN A 169 34.11 13.80 14.22
N TYR A 170 32.81 13.89 14.43
CA TYR A 170 32.09 12.98 15.30
C TYR A 170 31.06 12.19 14.52
N THR A 171 31.26 10.87 14.47
CA THR A 171 30.39 9.96 13.72
C THR A 171 29.51 9.18 14.67
N LEU A 172 28.22 9.15 14.39
CA LEU A 172 27.21 8.43 15.14
C LEU A 172 26.41 7.53 14.21
N LYS A 173 26.07 6.34 14.71
CA LYS A 173 25.08 5.48 14.07
C LYS A 173 23.69 5.97 14.47
N LEU A 174 22.88 6.25 13.46
CA LEU A 174 21.48 6.64 13.57
C LEU A 174 20.65 5.37 13.81
N LEU A 175 19.67 5.44 14.70
CA LEU A 175 18.85 4.27 15.06
C LEU A 175 17.56 4.23 14.25
N ASN A 176 17.03 5.39 13.85
CA ASN A 176 15.76 5.51 13.14
C ASN A 176 15.94 5.94 11.68
N HIS A 177 17.10 5.66 11.09
CA HIS A 177 17.38 6.03 9.71
C HIS A 177 16.60 5.14 8.72
N PRO A 178 15.94 5.71 7.67
CA PRO A 178 15.09 4.95 6.74
C PRO A 178 15.78 3.74 6.07
N SER A 179 17.08 3.83 5.78
CA SER A 179 17.82 2.73 5.15
C SER A 179 17.87 1.45 6.01
N LEU A 180 17.70 1.58 7.33
CA LEU A 180 17.67 0.42 8.22
C LEU A 180 16.37 -0.38 8.08
N ALA A 181 15.28 0.28 7.67
CA ALA A 181 14.01 -0.38 7.37
C ALA A 181 14.01 -1.07 5.98
N GLY A 182 15.12 -1.04 5.25
CA GLY A 182 15.30 -1.77 3.98
C GLY A 182 14.75 -1.05 2.75
N TYR A 183 14.41 0.23 2.85
CA TYR A 183 13.85 1.01 1.76
C TYR A 183 14.91 1.72 0.90
N PRO A 184 14.68 1.90 -0.41
CA PRO A 184 15.53 2.73 -1.25
C PRO A 184 15.61 4.18 -0.73
N PHE A 185 16.78 4.80 -0.92
CA PHE A 185 17.36 5.86 -0.09
C PHE A 185 16.80 7.29 -0.31
N ASP A 186 15.72 7.50 -1.05
CA ASP A 186 15.22 8.86 -1.32
C ASP A 186 14.46 9.43 -0.10
N CYS A 187 15.23 9.87 0.89
CA CYS A 187 14.74 10.54 2.09
C CYS A 187 15.32 11.95 2.19
N ASN A 188 14.46 12.92 2.50
CA ASN A 188 14.89 14.27 2.83
C ASN A 188 15.29 14.30 4.30
N VAL A 189 16.56 14.61 4.57
CA VAL A 189 17.08 14.69 5.93
C VAL A 189 17.33 16.13 6.33
N LYS A 190 16.80 16.51 7.49
CA LYS A 190 16.98 17.84 8.09
C LYS A 190 17.53 17.68 9.50
N VAL A 191 18.56 18.45 9.83
CA VAL A 191 19.16 18.44 11.17
C VAL A 191 18.84 19.75 11.86
N TYR A 192 18.32 19.68 13.07
CA TYR A 192 17.91 20.82 13.88
C TYR A 192 18.74 20.89 15.16
N ASN A 193 19.11 22.10 15.55
CA ASN A 193 19.53 22.44 16.89
C ASN A 193 18.36 23.16 17.58
N GLU A 194 17.69 22.49 18.50
CA GLU A 194 16.40 22.93 19.04
C GLU A 194 15.41 23.20 17.90
N THR A 195 15.18 24.47 17.52
CA THR A 195 14.32 24.88 16.39
C THR A 195 15.09 25.35 15.16
N ASN A 196 16.41 25.51 15.26
CA ASN A 196 17.24 26.08 14.19
C ASN A 196 17.71 24.99 13.20
N LEU A 197 17.30 25.10 11.94
CA LEU A 197 17.75 24.20 10.86
C LEU A 197 19.24 24.41 10.55
N ILE A 198 20.01 23.33 10.55
CA ILE A 198 21.43 23.29 10.20
C ILE A 198 21.57 22.90 8.73
N LYS A 199 22.23 23.74 7.93
CA LYS A 199 22.52 23.43 6.53
C LYS A 199 23.55 22.31 6.39
N ASN A 200 23.34 21.45 5.41
CA ASN A 200 24.26 20.38 4.98
C ASN A 200 25.56 20.92 4.31
N THR A 201 25.75 22.24 4.20
CA THR A 201 26.93 22.85 3.55
C THR A 201 28.20 22.76 4.42
N GLY A 202 28.68 21.53 4.64
CA GLY A 202 29.95 21.23 5.33
C GLY A 202 29.87 21.18 6.86
N ASN A 203 28.67 21.12 7.44
CA ASN A 203 28.46 20.98 8.89
C ASN A 203 28.28 19.52 9.32
N TYR A 204 27.71 18.70 8.44
CA TYR A 204 27.56 17.27 8.65
C TYR A 204 27.54 16.55 7.29
N SER A 205 27.68 15.24 7.31
CA SER A 205 27.47 14.34 6.18
C SER A 205 26.71 13.11 6.68
N ILE A 206 25.72 12.64 5.91
CA ILE A 206 24.97 11.42 6.22
C ILE A 206 25.33 10.37 5.18
N ASN A 207 25.74 9.20 5.66
CA ASN A 207 26.12 8.08 4.83
C ASN A 207 24.95 7.08 4.68
N PRO A 208 24.90 6.31 3.58
CA PRO A 208 23.86 5.30 3.36
C PRO A 208 23.76 4.21 4.43
N ASP A 209 24.86 3.96 5.16
CA ASP A 209 24.95 2.98 6.26
C ASP A 209 24.30 3.47 7.57
N ALA A 210 23.45 4.49 7.49
CA ALA A 210 22.79 5.13 8.62
C ALA A 210 23.79 5.75 9.61
N THR A 211 24.91 6.30 9.12
CA THR A 211 25.82 7.08 9.98
C THR A 211 25.76 8.56 9.63
N ILE A 212 25.71 9.41 10.66
CA ILE A 212 25.92 10.85 10.51
C ILE A 212 27.30 11.19 11.05
N THR A 213 28.08 11.93 10.26
CA THR A 213 29.33 12.54 10.70
C THR A 213 29.13 14.03 10.81
N PHE A 214 29.20 14.57 12.02
CA PHE A 214 29.32 16.00 12.23
C PHE A 214 30.76 16.42 11.94
N LEU A 215 30.90 17.39 11.04
CA LEU A 215 32.18 17.95 10.63
C LEU A 215 32.46 19.14 11.55
N GLY A 216 33.03 18.86 12.70
CA GLY A 216 33.48 19.89 13.61
C GLY A 216 34.65 20.66 12.99
N ARG A 217 34.60 21.98 13.13
CA ARG A 217 35.77 22.82 12.92
C ARG A 217 36.57 22.82 14.20
N ASN A 218 37.89 22.66 14.09
CA ASN A 218 38.80 22.75 15.22
C ASN A 218 38.78 24.21 15.75
N TYR A 219 37.81 24.52 16.59
CA TYR A 219 37.67 25.85 17.18
C TYR A 219 38.63 25.94 18.35
N THR A 220 39.92 26.13 18.06
CA THR A 220 40.78 26.82 19.01
C THR A 220 40.11 28.16 19.31
N PHE A 221 39.83 28.41 20.59
CA PHE A 221 39.06 29.50 21.23
C PHE A 221 39.26 30.96 20.73
N LYS A 222 40.05 31.19 19.68
CA LYS A 222 40.54 32.49 19.21
C LYS A 222 39.63 33.25 18.25
N HIS A 223 38.53 32.67 17.75
CA HIS A 223 37.64 33.31 16.75
C HIS A 223 36.17 33.41 17.20
N TYR A 224 35.93 33.70 18.48
CA TYR A 224 34.59 33.88 19.04
C TYR A 224 33.84 35.11 18.47
N ASN A 225 34.52 35.99 17.72
CA ASN A 225 33.96 37.27 17.25
C ASN A 225 34.03 37.47 15.72
N ASP A 226 34.17 36.42 14.91
CA ASP A 226 34.07 36.58 13.45
C ASP A 226 32.61 36.69 12.99
N THR A 227 32.00 37.83 13.31
CA THR A 227 30.66 38.22 12.89
C THR A 227 30.58 38.53 11.38
N SER A 228 31.71 38.51 10.66
CA SER A 228 31.78 38.93 9.26
C SER A 228 31.25 37.90 8.25
N LEU A 229 31.08 36.63 8.67
CA LEU A 229 30.46 35.57 7.87
C LEU A 229 28.97 35.34 8.21
N TYR A 230 28.42 36.10 9.15
CA TYR A 230 27.13 35.80 9.78
C TYR A 230 25.99 36.77 9.42
N ASN A 231 26.29 37.88 8.75
CA ASN A 231 25.32 38.93 8.42
C ASN A 231 25.21 39.11 6.89
N ASP A 232 24.61 38.14 6.20
CA ASP A 232 23.84 38.48 5.01
C ASP A 232 22.43 38.85 5.46
N SER A 233 22.24 40.14 5.75
CA SER A 233 21.03 40.70 6.34
C SER A 233 19.77 40.60 5.47
N ASN A 234 19.87 39.99 4.28
CA ASN A 234 18.76 39.83 3.36
C ASN A 234 18.10 38.43 3.40
N ASN A 235 18.56 37.51 4.28
CA ASN A 235 17.95 36.17 4.37
C ASN A 235 17.97 35.62 5.82
N ILE A 236 17.09 36.18 6.67
CA ILE A 236 16.95 35.91 8.12
C ILE A 236 16.46 34.48 8.49
N SER A 237 16.38 33.53 7.57
CA SER A 237 15.71 32.24 7.81
C SER A 237 16.63 31.02 7.92
N SER A 238 17.97 31.15 8.02
CA SER A 238 18.81 29.95 8.12
C SER A 238 20.13 30.14 8.86
N TYR A 239 20.21 29.59 10.07
CA TYR A 239 21.43 29.51 10.87
C TYR A 239 22.52 28.70 10.14
N GLN A 240 23.67 29.31 9.90
CA GLN A 240 24.87 28.68 9.32
C GLN A 240 25.95 28.45 10.39
N GLY A 241 25.56 28.17 11.64
CA GLY A 241 26.53 27.99 12.71
C GLY A 241 27.23 26.63 12.68
N PRO A 242 28.44 26.56 13.23
CA PRO A 242 29.14 25.30 13.40
C PRO A 242 28.36 24.39 14.38
N VAL A 243 28.57 23.08 14.24
CA VAL A 243 28.01 22.07 15.14
C VAL A 243 28.90 21.97 16.38
N TYR A 244 28.29 21.90 17.57
CA TYR A 244 28.96 21.90 18.86
C TYR A 244 28.68 20.60 19.62
N ASN A 245 29.69 20.14 20.36
CA ASN A 245 29.62 18.93 21.19
C ASN A 245 28.89 19.12 22.54
N ASN A 246 28.31 20.29 22.79
CA ASN A 246 27.55 20.61 24.00
C ASN A 246 26.08 20.94 23.72
N THR A 247 25.64 20.75 22.48
CA THR A 247 24.33 21.12 21.97
C THR A 247 23.61 19.88 21.51
N ASN A 248 22.32 19.71 21.78
CA ASN A 248 21.59 18.53 21.32
C ASN A 248 21.02 18.75 19.93
N TYR A 249 20.92 17.67 19.15
CA TYR A 249 20.43 17.74 17.78
C TYR A 249 19.25 16.80 17.58
N THR A 250 18.27 17.26 16.81
CA THR A 250 17.17 16.43 16.31
C THR A 250 17.36 16.26 14.82
N ILE A 251 17.42 15.02 14.36
CA ILE A 251 17.50 14.69 12.94
C ILE A 251 16.11 14.25 12.52
N SER A 252 15.49 14.97 11.60
CA SER A 252 14.19 14.61 11.04
C SER A 252 14.40 14.00 9.67
N TYR A 253 13.71 12.89 9.43
CA TYR A 253 13.68 12.18 8.17
C TYR A 253 12.27 12.27 7.59
N THR A 254 12.17 12.64 6.32
CA THR A 254 10.94 12.56 5.54
C THR A 254 11.20 11.63 4.35
N SER A 255 10.60 10.45 4.37
CA SER A 255 10.64 9.50 3.26
C SER A 255 9.31 9.57 2.51
N ILE A 256 9.36 9.65 1.18
CA ILE A 256 8.17 9.71 0.34
C ILE A 256 8.18 8.48 -0.56
N PHE A 257 7.10 7.69 -0.50
CA PHE A 257 6.92 6.54 -1.35
C PHE A 257 5.79 6.83 -2.32
N GLU A 258 6.12 6.94 -3.61
CA GLU A 258 5.14 7.18 -4.66
C GLU A 258 4.10 6.05 -4.67
N THR A 259 2.81 6.36 -4.52
CA THR A 259 1.77 5.33 -4.48
C THR A 259 1.38 4.88 -5.89
N TYR A 260 1.30 5.82 -6.82
CA TYR A 260 1.02 5.58 -8.24
C TYR A 260 2.10 6.23 -9.10
N ARG A 261 2.21 5.78 -10.36
CA ARG A 261 2.93 6.54 -11.37
C ARG A 261 2.08 7.75 -11.78
N GLY A 262 2.24 8.86 -11.07
CA GLY A 262 1.42 10.06 -11.22
C GLY A 262 0.34 10.15 -10.16
N SER A 263 -0.52 11.18 -10.24
CA SER A 263 -1.66 11.33 -9.32
C SER A 263 -2.85 10.55 -9.85
N TYR A 264 -3.42 9.69 -9.00
CA TYR A 264 -4.64 8.96 -9.29
C TYR A 264 -5.55 8.97 -8.07
N GLU A 265 -6.76 9.51 -8.24
CA GLU A 265 -7.73 9.69 -7.16
C GLU A 265 -9.12 9.34 -7.70
N PRO A 266 -9.63 8.12 -7.43
CA PRO A 266 -10.90 7.66 -7.99
C PRO A 266 -12.09 8.43 -7.39
N GLU A 267 -13.07 8.75 -8.22
CA GLU A 267 -14.28 9.45 -7.80
C GLU A 267 -15.25 8.51 -7.07
N LYS A 268 -16.10 9.06 -6.17
CA LYS A 268 -17.10 8.25 -5.46
C LYS A 268 -18.19 7.66 -6.35
N SER A 269 -18.46 8.32 -7.47
CA SER A 269 -19.40 7.86 -8.50
C SER A 269 -18.77 6.90 -9.51
N GLU A 270 -17.46 6.65 -9.42
CA GLU A 270 -16.77 5.75 -10.33
C GLU A 270 -16.85 4.30 -9.83
N THR A 271 -17.00 3.37 -10.77
CA THR A 271 -16.81 1.94 -10.52
C THR A 271 -15.34 1.65 -10.20
N LEU A 272 -15.08 0.84 -9.18
CA LEU A 272 -13.74 0.44 -8.76
C LEU A 272 -13.44 -0.98 -9.25
N LYS A 273 -12.50 -1.11 -10.18
CA LYS A 273 -11.96 -2.39 -10.67
C LYS A 273 -10.61 -2.64 -10.03
N PHE A 274 -10.52 -3.70 -9.24
CA PHE A 274 -9.26 -4.19 -8.67
C PHE A 274 -8.72 -5.35 -9.49
N GLU A 275 -7.40 -5.38 -9.67
CA GLU A 275 -6.68 -6.53 -10.24
C GLU A 275 -5.49 -6.85 -9.32
N VAL A 276 -5.38 -8.10 -8.89
CA VAL A 276 -4.31 -8.60 -8.02
C VAL A 276 -3.52 -9.64 -8.78
N MET A 277 -2.23 -9.38 -8.97
CA MET A 277 -1.31 -10.31 -9.59
C MET A 277 -0.45 -11.02 -8.54
N THR A 278 -0.34 -12.34 -8.62
CA THR A 278 0.48 -13.12 -7.67
C THR A 278 1.87 -13.41 -8.21
N SER A 279 2.73 -14.00 -7.37
CA SER A 279 4.04 -14.50 -7.77
C SER A 279 3.99 -15.60 -8.85
N LEU A 280 2.84 -16.27 -9.00
CA LEU A 280 2.60 -17.29 -10.01
C LEU A 280 2.02 -16.71 -11.32
N ILE A 281 1.96 -15.37 -11.43
CA ILE A 281 1.50 -14.64 -12.64
C ILE A 281 -0.02 -14.77 -12.85
N ASN A 282 -0.75 -15.38 -11.92
CA ASN A 282 -2.21 -15.36 -11.93
C ASN A 282 -2.74 -13.97 -11.61
N ILE A 283 -3.83 -13.60 -12.28
CA ILE A 283 -4.53 -12.32 -12.11
C ILE A 283 -5.92 -12.63 -11.59
N PHE A 284 -6.27 -11.99 -10.47
CA PHE A 284 -7.59 -12.07 -9.84
C PHE A 284 -8.19 -10.67 -9.85
N ASP A 285 -9.36 -10.51 -10.48
CA ASP A 285 -10.03 -9.23 -10.57
C ASP A 285 -11.40 -9.23 -9.90
N LYS A 286 -11.82 -8.04 -9.48
CA LYS A 286 -13.14 -7.80 -8.90
C LYS A 286 -13.56 -6.37 -9.21
N ILE A 287 -14.82 -6.21 -9.56
CA ILE A 287 -15.44 -4.91 -9.86
C ILE A 287 -16.42 -4.61 -8.74
N TYR A 288 -16.39 -3.37 -8.26
CA TYR A 288 -17.31 -2.80 -7.30
C TYR A 288 -17.98 -1.57 -7.90
N SER A 289 -19.32 -1.57 -7.99
CA SER A 289 -20.08 -0.49 -8.61
C SER A 289 -20.83 0.31 -7.55
N PRO A 290 -20.91 1.65 -7.68
CA PRO A 290 -21.71 2.43 -6.75
C PRO A 290 -23.21 2.10 -6.92
N PRO A 291 -24.00 2.09 -5.82
CA PRO A 291 -25.42 1.79 -5.88
C PRO A 291 -26.17 2.92 -6.60
N LEU A 292 -27.16 2.56 -7.42
CA LEU A 292 -27.96 3.53 -8.16
C LEU A 292 -29.14 4.03 -7.31
N ALA A 293 -29.08 5.30 -6.93
CA ALA A 293 -30.12 5.95 -6.14
C ALA A 293 -31.36 6.27 -6.99
N PHE A 294 -32.52 5.77 -6.57
CA PHE A 294 -33.82 6.14 -7.12
C PHE A 294 -34.76 6.56 -6.01
N ALA A 295 -35.45 7.66 -6.23
CA ALA A 295 -36.41 8.21 -5.29
C ALA A 295 -37.72 8.59 -5.99
N GLU A 296 -38.83 8.33 -5.30
CA GLU A 296 -40.15 8.81 -5.65
C GLU A 296 -40.73 9.59 -4.47
N THR A 297 -41.62 10.54 -4.77
CA THR A 297 -42.29 11.35 -3.75
C THR A 297 -43.79 11.26 -3.93
N TYR A 298 -44.52 11.20 -2.82
CA TYR A 298 -45.97 11.16 -2.82
C TYR A 298 -46.52 12.05 -1.71
N ILE A 299 -47.63 12.71 -1.97
CA ILE A 299 -48.46 13.32 -0.92
C ILE A 299 -49.53 12.31 -0.55
N ARG A 300 -49.68 12.05 0.75
CA ARG A 300 -50.72 11.19 1.32
C ARG A 300 -51.50 11.95 2.37
N THR A 301 -52.77 11.60 2.54
CA THR A 301 -53.61 12.15 3.60
C THR A 301 -53.81 11.09 4.67
N GLU A 302 -53.57 11.43 5.93
CA GLU A 302 -53.96 10.59 7.06
C GLU A 302 -55.04 11.25 7.89
N GLU A 303 -55.87 10.40 8.51
CA GLU A 303 -56.84 10.82 9.50
C GLU A 303 -56.21 10.69 10.89
N ARG A 304 -56.17 11.81 11.62
CA ARG A 304 -55.77 11.86 13.02
C ARG A 304 -56.98 12.17 13.89
N VAL A 305 -57.20 11.32 14.89
CA VAL A 305 -58.22 11.55 15.90
C VAL A 305 -57.56 12.13 17.13
N ASN A 306 -57.99 13.32 17.55
CA ASN A 306 -57.48 13.93 18.77
C ASN A 306 -58.07 13.29 20.04
N GLN A 307 -57.59 13.67 21.22
CA GLN A 307 -58.06 13.12 22.51
C GLN A 307 -59.56 13.35 22.78
N THR A 308 -60.21 14.26 22.05
CA THR A 308 -61.65 14.57 22.16
C THR A 308 -62.50 13.85 21.10
N GLY A 309 -61.92 12.99 20.26
CA GLY A 309 -62.63 12.26 19.20
C GLY A 309 -62.91 13.08 17.93
N VAL A 310 -62.27 14.25 17.77
CA VAL A 310 -62.39 15.07 16.54
C VAL A 310 -61.39 14.53 15.51
N HIS A 311 -61.90 14.24 14.33
CA HIS A 311 -61.14 13.79 13.18
C HIS A 311 -60.53 15.00 12.45
N LYS A 312 -59.22 14.94 12.20
CA LYS A 312 -58.48 15.92 11.40
C LYS A 312 -57.77 15.17 10.27
N PHE A 313 -57.94 15.64 9.05
CA PHE A 313 -57.18 15.15 7.91
C PHE A 313 -55.92 16.00 7.76
N GLU A 314 -54.76 15.35 7.73
CA GLU A 314 -53.47 15.99 7.53
C GLU A 314 -52.77 15.35 6.34
N ASP A 315 -52.39 16.19 5.37
CA ASP A 315 -51.52 15.76 4.28
C ASP A 315 -50.07 15.66 4.78
N TYR A 316 -49.31 14.72 4.22
CA TYR A 316 -47.90 14.55 4.52
C TYR A 316 -47.13 14.07 3.29
N LEU A 317 -45.89 14.52 3.20
CA LEU A 317 -44.93 14.06 2.19
C LEU A 317 -44.36 12.69 2.59
N VAL A 318 -44.30 11.79 1.63
CA VAL A 318 -43.60 10.50 1.70
C VAL A 318 -42.46 10.53 0.69
N LEU A 319 -41.27 10.16 1.16
CA LEU A 319 -40.11 9.92 0.32
C LEU A 319 -39.88 8.41 0.27
N ASP A 320 -39.80 7.86 -0.93
CA ASP A 320 -39.68 6.42 -1.15
C ASP A 320 -38.47 6.13 -2.03
N ALA A 321 -37.45 5.50 -1.45
CA ALA A 321 -36.25 5.05 -2.15
C ALA A 321 -36.35 3.59 -2.61
N SER A 322 -37.55 3.01 -2.68
CA SER A 322 -37.70 1.56 -2.82
C SER A 322 -37.19 0.98 -4.13
N SER A 323 -37.13 1.81 -5.16
CA SER A 323 -36.62 1.49 -6.48
C SER A 323 -35.10 1.61 -6.58
N SER A 324 -34.39 2.06 -5.53
CA SER A 324 -32.92 2.10 -5.52
C SER A 324 -32.36 0.68 -5.67
N PHE A 325 -31.26 0.55 -6.42
CA PHE A 325 -30.72 -0.74 -6.83
C PHE A 325 -29.19 -0.75 -6.75
N ASP A 326 -28.63 -1.92 -6.47
CA ASP A 326 -27.20 -2.18 -6.41
C ASP A 326 -26.93 -3.48 -7.20
N GLU A 327 -25.99 -3.45 -8.14
CA GLU A 327 -25.78 -4.53 -9.10
C GLU A 327 -24.97 -5.70 -8.49
N ASP A 328 -24.01 -5.36 -7.65
CA ASP A 328 -23.03 -6.26 -7.06
C ASP A 328 -23.26 -6.55 -5.58
N GLY A 329 -24.16 -5.81 -4.93
CA GLY A 329 -24.41 -5.93 -3.49
C GLY A 329 -25.84 -5.65 -3.04
N ASN A 330 -25.95 -5.19 -1.80
CA ASN A 330 -27.21 -4.76 -1.19
C ASN A 330 -27.08 -3.37 -0.56
N ILE A 331 -28.07 -2.51 -0.83
CA ILE A 331 -28.17 -1.20 -0.16
C ILE A 331 -28.51 -1.38 1.33
N ILE A 332 -27.59 -0.99 2.21
CA ILE A 332 -27.74 -1.08 3.67
C ILE A 332 -28.17 0.23 4.33
N LYS A 333 -27.99 1.39 3.68
CA LYS A 333 -28.37 2.69 4.23
C LYS A 333 -28.97 3.62 3.18
N TYR A 334 -29.92 4.42 3.64
CA TYR A 334 -30.61 5.45 2.87
C TYR A 334 -30.59 6.74 3.71
N LYS A 335 -30.11 7.83 3.13
CA LYS A 335 -30.03 9.14 3.76
C LYS A 335 -30.60 10.19 2.84
N TRP A 336 -31.50 11.00 3.35
CA TRP A 336 -32.19 12.03 2.59
C TRP A 336 -31.67 13.41 2.99
N ALA A 337 -31.43 14.24 1.98
CA ALA A 337 -31.21 15.66 2.15
C ALA A 337 -32.36 16.45 1.53
N ILE A 338 -32.80 17.50 2.22
CA ILE A 338 -33.94 18.28 1.80
C ILE A 338 -33.68 19.75 2.07
N TRP A 339 -33.96 20.59 1.09
CA TRP A 339 -33.89 22.04 1.14
C TRP A 339 -35.27 22.62 0.84
N ASN A 340 -35.59 23.75 1.48
CA ASN A 340 -36.72 24.60 1.12
C ASN A 340 -36.23 26.02 0.81
N ASP A 341 -37.14 26.95 0.52
CA ASP A 341 -36.80 28.36 0.24
C ASP A 341 -36.00 29.03 1.38
N GLY A 342 -36.13 28.52 2.61
CA GLY A 342 -35.38 28.97 3.79
C GLY A 342 -34.00 28.33 3.96
N GLY A 343 -33.63 27.35 3.13
CA GLY A 343 -32.33 26.67 3.15
C GLY A 343 -32.42 25.17 3.48
N LEU A 344 -31.32 24.61 3.99
CA LEU A 344 -31.17 23.20 4.31
C LEU A 344 -32.00 22.79 5.53
N VAL A 345 -32.94 21.87 5.35
CA VAL A 345 -33.83 21.34 6.39
C VAL A 345 -33.29 20.03 6.97
N TYR A 346 -32.87 19.12 6.08
CA TYR A 346 -32.24 17.85 6.42
C TYR A 346 -30.92 17.72 5.66
N ASP A 347 -29.82 17.48 6.39
CA ASP A 347 -28.47 17.30 5.84
C ASP A 347 -28.08 15.82 5.94
N TYR A 348 -28.66 15.00 5.07
CA TYR A 348 -28.42 13.54 5.04
C TYR A 348 -28.59 12.84 6.40
N ASN A 349 -29.39 13.42 7.29
CA ASN A 349 -29.65 12.92 8.64
C ASN A 349 -31.05 12.30 8.78
N LEU A 350 -31.93 12.48 7.79
CA LEU A 350 -33.18 11.74 7.68
C LEU A 350 -32.88 10.39 7.05
N THR A 351 -33.07 9.30 7.81
CA THR A 351 -32.66 7.95 7.39
C THR A 351 -33.83 7.01 7.23
N GLY A 352 -33.72 6.08 6.27
CA GLY A 352 -34.72 5.05 6.01
C GLY A 352 -35.07 4.93 4.54
N LYS A 353 -35.44 3.72 4.12
CA LYS A 353 -35.84 3.41 2.73
C LYS A 353 -37.12 4.14 2.33
N ILE A 354 -38.08 4.21 3.26
CA ILE A 354 -39.31 4.99 3.11
C ILE A 354 -39.43 5.87 4.35
N VAL A 355 -39.55 7.19 4.16
CA VAL A 355 -39.56 8.16 5.26
C VAL A 355 -40.65 9.20 5.10
N ARG A 356 -41.13 9.70 6.24
CA ARG A 356 -42.02 10.86 6.34
C ARG A 356 -41.27 11.99 7.04
N PRO A 357 -40.83 13.03 6.32
CA PRO A 357 -40.26 14.23 6.93
C PRO A 357 -41.30 14.89 7.87
N THR A 358 -40.86 15.37 9.03
CA THR A 358 -41.75 15.98 10.05
C THR A 358 -41.59 17.49 10.18
N LYS A 359 -40.55 18.06 9.56
CA LYS A 359 -40.23 19.50 9.60
C LYS A 359 -40.60 20.23 8.31
N ILE A 360 -41.45 19.63 7.49
CA ILE A 360 -41.74 20.08 6.12
C ILE A 360 -43.24 19.99 5.91
N GLU A 361 -43.80 21.05 5.34
CA GLU A 361 -45.18 21.06 4.86
C GLU A 361 -45.26 20.49 3.43
N PRO A 362 -46.32 19.74 3.07
CA PRO A 362 -46.37 18.98 1.80
C PRO A 362 -46.40 19.83 0.52
N TYR A 363 -46.65 21.13 0.64
CA TYR A 363 -46.87 22.07 -0.47
C TYR A 363 -45.85 23.22 -0.46
N GLU A 364 -44.70 23.02 0.19
CA GLU A 364 -43.56 23.93 0.09
C GLU A 364 -42.75 23.65 -1.17
N ASN A 365 -42.04 24.67 -1.66
CA ASN A 365 -40.99 24.48 -2.66
C ASN A 365 -39.86 23.66 -2.03
N LEU A 366 -39.65 22.44 -2.50
CA LEU A 366 -38.66 21.52 -1.93
C LEU A 366 -37.69 21.05 -2.99
N THR A 367 -36.41 21.03 -2.64
CA THR A 367 -35.37 20.28 -3.37
C THR A 367 -34.97 19.09 -2.53
N ILE A 368 -34.98 17.89 -3.11
CA ILE A 368 -34.71 16.63 -2.40
C ILE A 368 -33.55 15.91 -3.08
N ASP A 369 -32.65 15.36 -2.27
CA ASP A 369 -31.59 14.46 -2.69
C ASP A 369 -31.60 13.19 -1.83
N LEU A 370 -31.07 12.11 -2.39
CA LEU A 370 -30.95 10.81 -1.74
C LEU A 370 -29.52 10.32 -1.90
N GLU A 371 -28.88 9.96 -0.79
CA GLU A 371 -27.63 9.19 -0.73
C GLU A 371 -27.95 7.77 -0.28
N VAL A 372 -27.56 6.80 -1.09
CA VAL A 372 -27.62 5.37 -0.79
C VAL A 372 -26.21 4.83 -0.57
N ILE A 373 -26.08 3.89 0.37
CA ILE A 373 -24.81 3.24 0.71
C ILE A 373 -25.02 1.73 0.73
N ASP A 374 -24.19 1.01 -0.02
CA ASP A 374 -24.19 -0.46 -0.11
C ASP A 374 -23.36 -1.13 1.01
N ASP A 375 -23.30 -2.45 0.98
CA ASP A 375 -22.53 -3.28 1.89
C ASP A 375 -21.00 -3.18 1.69
N ASP A 376 -20.55 -2.79 0.50
CA ASP A 376 -19.15 -2.45 0.17
C ASP A 376 -18.76 -1.00 0.54
N ARG A 377 -19.68 -0.26 1.17
CA ARG A 377 -19.56 1.15 1.55
C ARG A 377 -19.38 2.12 0.39
N MET A 378 -19.65 1.72 -0.86
CA MET A 378 -19.76 2.68 -1.95
C MET A 378 -21.03 3.51 -1.78
N THR A 379 -21.01 4.70 -2.38
CA THR A 379 -22.07 5.68 -2.20
C THR A 379 -22.56 6.16 -3.56
N GLY A 380 -23.87 6.14 -3.76
CA GLY A 380 -24.51 6.75 -4.92
C GLY A 380 -25.50 7.82 -4.51
N LYS A 381 -25.60 8.87 -5.31
CA LYS A 381 -26.55 9.97 -5.08
C LYS A 381 -27.52 10.16 -6.23
N LEU A 382 -28.74 10.56 -5.91
CA LEU A 382 -29.75 10.88 -6.90
C LEU A 382 -29.29 12.07 -7.77
N SER A 383 -28.74 13.11 -7.14
CA SER A 383 -28.19 14.29 -7.82
C SER A 383 -27.08 13.99 -8.83
N GLN A 384 -26.35 12.88 -8.69
CA GLN A 384 -25.28 12.49 -9.62
C GLN A 384 -25.83 11.90 -10.93
N HIS A 385 -27.00 11.26 -10.91
CA HIS A 385 -27.50 10.50 -12.06
C HIS A 385 -28.76 11.11 -12.68
N ALA A 386 -29.71 11.58 -11.86
CA ALA A 386 -30.99 12.10 -12.31
C ALA A 386 -31.22 13.58 -11.96
N GLY A 387 -30.30 14.18 -11.19
CA GLY A 387 -30.51 15.49 -10.58
C GLY A 387 -31.36 15.41 -9.32
N ASN A 388 -31.68 16.56 -8.72
CA ASN A 388 -32.53 16.63 -7.54
C ASN A 388 -34.02 16.57 -7.92
N ILE A 389 -34.85 16.03 -7.03
CA ILE A 389 -36.31 16.15 -7.18
C ILE A 389 -36.73 17.52 -6.68
N THR A 390 -37.42 18.28 -7.52
CA THR A 390 -38.00 19.58 -7.15
C THR A 390 -39.52 19.48 -7.10
N LEU A 391 -40.11 19.78 -5.95
CA LEU A 391 -41.56 19.90 -5.77
C LEU A 391 -41.93 21.39 -5.75
N PRO A 392 -42.92 21.82 -6.57
CA PRO A 392 -43.37 23.21 -6.65
C PRO A 392 -44.46 23.56 -5.62
#